data_AF-A0A6C0IAV9-F1
#
_entry.id   AF-A0A6C0IAV9-F1
#
_cell.length_a   1.000
_cell.length_b   1.000
_cell.length_c   1.000
_cell.angle_alpha   90.00
_cell.angle_beta   90.00
_cell.angle_gamma   90.00
#
_symmetry.space_group_name_H-M   'P 1'
#
loop_
_entity.id
_entity.type
_entity.pdbx_description
1 polymer ?
#
loop_
_entity_poly.entity_id
_entity_poly.type
_entity_poly.pdbx_seq_one_letter_code
_entity_poly.pdbx_strand_id
1 'polypeptide(L)'
;MSKNDAAKTHCCEFCKYATNRKYDLKRHQNAVHHTTPTRANLNNMSEKNVIPNEKNVILNEKNVILNEKNVILNEKNVIPLNICKKCNKIYKIKKSLISHELICKGIDELTCPRCMVSFATRHSKSKHITNNKCKPRSIIHARTPNAENITNIDNQNIETQNNINTQNNNNNTIIVNNYGNERMDYLDYDKMLEIFKSAYNIPSILTKHIHFNKDFPENNNITCSNDDKNYSLVKMNDEYIFKNLNNLVYELIKDKTRLMHNFATGNKENICVSMDTRIYEDIIELLLKLLLLQEPSEQYKHQVGIIRDMIKNSNVLCKVD
;
A
#
# COMPACT_ATOMS: atom_id res chain seq x y z
N MET A 1 4.43 53.19 20.24
CA MET A 1 3.02 53.56 20.50
C MET A 1 2.14 52.86 19.46
N SER A 2 1.04 52.21 19.87
CA SER A 2 -0.24 52.02 19.13
C SER A 2 -0.20 51.48 17.68
N LYS A 3 -0.92 50.43 17.28
CA LYS A 3 -2.09 49.74 17.87
C LYS A 3 -2.19 48.29 17.40
N ASN A 4 -2.78 47.43 18.24
CA ASN A 4 -3.11 46.05 17.89
C ASN A 4 -4.32 45.99 16.95
N ASP A 5 -4.22 45.23 15.86
CA ASP A 5 -5.42 44.71 15.19
C ASP A 5 -6.03 43.60 16.06
N ALA A 6 -7.18 43.90 16.66
CA ALA A 6 -7.85 42.98 17.56
C ALA A 6 -8.40 41.77 16.79
N ALA A 7 -7.74 40.61 16.94
CA ALA A 7 -8.24 39.34 16.45
C ALA A 7 -9.63 39.07 17.04
N LYS A 8 -10.68 39.16 16.20
CA LYS A 8 -12.07 39.14 16.64
C LYS A 8 -12.44 37.73 17.11
N THR A 9 -12.39 37.52 18.43
CA THR A 9 -12.72 36.23 19.05
C THR A 9 -14.23 36.03 19.15
N HIS A 10 -14.70 34.87 18.72
CA HIS A 10 -16.08 34.43 18.73
C HIS A 10 -16.27 33.36 19.81
N CYS A 11 -17.03 33.68 20.86
CA CYS A 11 -17.32 32.78 21.97
C CYS A 11 -18.65 32.05 21.78
N CYS A 12 -18.79 30.86 22.33
CA CYS A 12 -20.06 30.16 22.43
C CYS A 12 -20.91 30.72 23.57
N GLU A 13 -22.19 30.91 23.32
CA GLU A 13 -23.15 31.41 24.30
C GLU A 13 -23.58 30.32 25.29
N PHE A 14 -23.38 29.04 24.93
CA PHE A 14 -23.83 27.88 25.72
C PHE A 14 -22.70 27.19 26.49
N CYS A 15 -21.42 27.50 26.24
CA CYS A 15 -20.28 26.98 26.99
C CYS A 15 -19.02 27.84 26.83
N LYS A 16 -17.94 27.53 27.55
CA LYS A 16 -16.67 28.29 27.57
C LYS A 16 -15.82 28.18 26.29
N TYR A 17 -16.36 27.64 25.19
CA TYR A 17 -15.64 27.50 23.93
C TYR A 17 -15.46 28.85 23.21
N ALA A 18 -14.27 29.11 22.65
CA ALA A 18 -13.98 30.32 21.88
C ALA A 18 -13.06 30.03 20.70
N THR A 19 -13.21 30.78 19.61
CA THR A 19 -12.43 30.63 18.38
C THR A 19 -12.28 31.97 17.63
N ASN A 20 -11.21 32.15 16.88
CA ASN A 20 -11.01 33.33 16.02
C ASN A 20 -11.79 33.24 14.68
N ARG A 21 -12.61 32.21 14.47
CA ARG A 21 -13.35 31.98 13.21
C ARG A 21 -14.82 31.68 13.45
N LYS A 22 -15.71 32.55 12.92
CA LYS A 22 -17.17 32.41 13.03
C LYS A 22 -17.72 31.07 12.50
N TYR A 23 -17.09 30.48 11.49
CA TYR A 23 -17.45 29.16 10.95
C TYR A 23 -17.27 28.04 11.98
N ASP A 24 -16.14 28.03 12.69
CA ASP A 24 -15.83 27.00 13.68
C ASP A 24 -16.77 27.10 14.89
N LEU A 25 -17.15 28.31 15.31
CA LEU A 25 -18.17 28.52 16.35
C LEU A 25 -19.51 27.92 15.92
N LYS A 26 -19.98 28.20 14.69
CA LYS A 26 -21.24 27.65 14.18
C LYS A 26 -21.21 26.12 14.08
N ARG A 27 -20.07 25.53 13.71
CA ARG A 27 -19.90 24.06 13.71
C ARG A 27 -19.96 23.49 15.14
N HIS A 28 -19.32 24.15 16.10
CA HIS A 28 -19.36 23.76 17.51
C HIS A 28 -20.79 23.83 18.08
N GLN A 29 -21.52 24.93 17.87
CA GLN A 29 -22.91 25.08 18.34
C GLN A 29 -23.84 24.00 17.78
N ASN A 30 -23.75 23.71 16.48
CA ASN A 30 -24.56 22.65 15.86
C ASN A 30 -24.22 21.24 16.38
N ALA A 31 -22.94 20.97 16.68
CA ALA A 31 -22.47 19.64 17.08
C ALA A 31 -22.62 19.34 18.58
N VAL A 32 -22.55 20.37 19.44
CA VAL A 32 -22.56 20.24 20.91
C VAL A 32 -23.88 20.71 21.53
N HIS A 33 -24.58 21.65 20.88
CA HIS A 33 -25.78 22.30 21.42
C HIS A 33 -27.01 22.17 20.50
N HIS A 34 -26.88 21.45 19.37
CA HIS A 34 -27.96 21.14 18.41
C HIS A 34 -28.81 22.33 17.92
N THR A 35 -28.26 23.55 17.92
CA THR A 35 -29.01 24.77 17.59
C THR A 35 -29.37 24.85 16.11
N THR A 36 -30.66 24.73 15.78
CA THR A 36 -31.18 25.00 14.43
C THR A 36 -31.23 26.51 14.14
N PRO A 37 -30.83 26.98 12.94
CA PRO A 37 -30.81 28.41 12.63
C PRO A 37 -32.20 28.94 12.23
N THR A 38 -32.87 29.65 13.14
CA THR A 38 -34.16 30.31 12.88
C THR A 38 -33.98 31.62 12.08
N ARG A 39 -34.97 31.98 11.26
CA ARG A 39 -34.90 33.05 10.25
C ARG A 39 -35.94 34.15 10.51
N ALA A 40 -35.60 35.13 11.35
CA ALA A 40 -36.31 36.40 11.64
C ALA A 40 -35.43 37.22 12.62
N ASN A 41 -35.36 38.56 12.67
CA ASN A 41 -36.09 39.63 11.97
C ASN A 41 -35.14 40.80 11.61
N LEU A 42 -35.59 41.65 10.69
CA LEU A 42 -35.00 42.96 10.32
C LEU A 42 -35.67 44.11 11.12
N ASN A 43 -35.12 45.33 10.97
CA ASN A 43 -35.66 46.66 11.40
C ASN A 43 -35.40 47.03 12.89
N ASN A 44 -35.00 48.25 13.27
CA ASN A 44 -34.63 49.52 12.59
C ASN A 44 -33.56 50.24 13.45
N MET A 45 -32.66 51.08 12.93
CA MET A 45 -32.94 52.46 12.49
C MET A 45 -31.88 53.02 11.50
N SER A 46 -32.39 53.62 10.41
CA SER A 46 -32.01 54.92 9.79
C SER A 46 -30.52 55.26 9.52
N GLU A 47 -30.05 55.62 8.31
CA GLU A 47 -30.68 56.01 7.03
C GLU A 47 -29.81 55.50 5.83
N LYS A 48 -30.03 55.74 4.52
CA LYS A 48 -31.01 56.55 3.73
C LYS A 48 -31.23 55.89 2.33
N ASN A 49 -31.85 56.60 1.39
CA ASN A 49 -32.15 56.16 0.00
C ASN A 49 -30.88 56.15 -0.90
N VAL A 50 -30.75 55.42 -2.02
CA VAL A 50 -31.61 55.36 -3.25
C VAL A 50 -31.48 54.00 -3.99
N ILE A 51 -32.52 53.62 -4.75
CA ILE A 51 -32.68 52.43 -5.65
C ILE A 51 -32.52 52.92 -7.12
N PRO A 52 -31.83 52.23 -8.09
CA PRO A 52 -32.20 50.88 -8.54
C PRO A 52 -31.09 49.89 -8.99
N ASN A 53 -31.32 48.62 -8.65
CA ASN A 53 -31.34 47.43 -9.53
C ASN A 53 -30.41 47.38 -10.77
N GLU A 54 -29.29 46.64 -10.71
CA GLU A 54 -28.88 45.74 -11.82
C GLU A 54 -27.90 44.61 -11.45
N LYS A 55 -27.73 43.68 -12.39
CA LYS A 55 -27.26 42.28 -12.30
C LYS A 55 -25.82 42.03 -11.82
N ASN A 56 -25.61 40.81 -11.28
CA ASN A 56 -24.37 40.06 -11.07
C ASN A 56 -23.08 40.57 -11.77
N VAL A 57 -22.04 40.90 -11.01
CA VAL A 57 -20.63 40.80 -11.44
C VAL A 57 -19.75 40.31 -10.28
N ILE A 58 -18.89 39.33 -10.57
CA ILE A 58 -17.78 38.89 -9.69
C ILE A 58 -16.62 39.87 -9.90
N LEU A 59 -16.05 40.44 -8.83
CA LEU A 59 -14.80 41.20 -8.93
C LEU A 59 -13.67 40.54 -8.14
N ASN A 60 -12.63 40.17 -8.87
CA ASN A 60 -11.38 39.63 -8.38
C ASN A 60 -10.26 40.54 -8.90
N GLU A 61 -9.58 41.25 -8.01
CA GLU A 61 -8.43 42.11 -8.34
C GLU A 61 -7.32 41.93 -7.29
N LYS A 62 -6.03 41.87 -7.65
CA LYS A 62 -5.40 41.73 -8.98
C LYS A 62 -4.02 41.09 -8.77
N ASN A 63 -3.60 40.19 -9.65
CA ASN A 63 -2.22 39.70 -9.66
C ASN A 63 -1.30 40.74 -10.32
N VAL A 64 -0.08 40.89 -9.80
CA VAL A 64 1.03 41.45 -10.59
C VAL A 64 1.72 40.27 -11.29
N ILE A 65 1.58 40.23 -12.62
CA ILE A 65 2.34 39.33 -13.49
C ILE A 65 3.30 40.21 -14.27
N LEU A 66 4.61 39.92 -14.19
CA LEU A 66 5.55 40.36 -15.21
C LEU A 66 5.80 39.18 -16.15
N ASN A 67 5.53 39.41 -17.43
CA ASN A 67 5.57 38.42 -18.49
C ASN A 67 6.88 38.54 -19.27
N GLU A 68 7.28 37.46 -19.97
CA GLU A 68 7.95 37.42 -21.29
C GLU A 68 8.92 36.24 -21.45
N LYS A 69 8.41 35.13 -22.00
CA LYS A 69 8.72 34.68 -23.37
C LYS A 69 8.06 33.33 -23.67
N ASN A 70 6.84 33.38 -24.19
CA ASN A 70 6.25 32.25 -24.89
C ASN A 70 6.68 32.31 -26.35
N VAL A 71 7.71 31.54 -26.72
CA VAL A 71 7.82 31.07 -28.11
C VAL A 71 6.89 29.86 -28.21
N ILE A 72 5.77 30.03 -28.91
CA ILE A 72 4.91 28.89 -29.26
C ILE A 72 5.63 28.14 -30.39
N LEU A 73 6.23 27.01 -30.04
CA LEU A 73 6.59 25.97 -30.99
C LEU A 73 5.80 24.72 -30.62
N ASN A 74 5.16 24.10 -31.62
CA ASN A 74 4.37 22.88 -31.43
C ASN A 74 5.23 21.75 -30.85
N GLU A 75 4.90 21.27 -29.65
CA GLU A 75 5.01 19.85 -29.28
C GLU A 75 4.28 19.54 -27.96
N LYS A 76 3.96 18.26 -27.74
CA LYS A 76 2.97 17.76 -26.76
C LYS A 76 3.30 18.14 -25.30
N ASN A 77 2.58 19.11 -24.74
CA ASN A 77 2.64 19.46 -23.31
C ASN A 77 1.98 18.39 -22.42
N VAL A 78 2.75 17.36 -22.04
CA VAL A 78 2.36 16.45 -20.96
C VAL A 78 2.46 17.17 -19.62
N ILE A 79 1.33 17.61 -19.06
CA ILE A 79 1.27 18.08 -17.68
C ILE A 79 1.76 16.95 -16.77
N PRO A 80 2.78 17.15 -15.90
CA PRO A 80 3.24 16.11 -14.98
C PRO A 80 2.17 15.76 -13.95
N LEU A 81 1.34 14.77 -14.27
CA LEU A 81 0.37 14.22 -13.35
C LEU A 81 1.11 13.59 -12.15
N ASN A 82 0.73 13.96 -10.92
CA ASN A 82 1.28 13.32 -9.73
C ASN A 82 0.60 11.95 -9.54
N ILE A 83 0.97 10.98 -10.38
CA ILE A 83 0.43 9.62 -10.40
C ILE A 83 1.21 8.75 -9.41
N CYS A 84 0.50 8.01 -8.56
CA CYS A 84 1.11 6.96 -7.77
C CYS A 84 1.51 5.78 -8.65
N LYS A 85 2.81 5.52 -8.80
CA LYS A 85 3.33 4.40 -9.61
C LYS A 85 2.81 3.02 -9.17
N LYS A 86 2.37 2.90 -7.91
CA LYS A 86 1.87 1.64 -7.34
C LYS A 86 0.42 1.34 -7.73
N CYS A 87 -0.46 2.34 -7.82
CA CYS A 87 -1.92 2.14 -7.99
C CYS A 87 -2.57 3.04 -9.07
N ASN A 88 -1.77 3.79 -9.82
CA ASN A 88 -2.17 4.74 -10.87
C ASN A 88 -3.12 5.87 -10.43
N LYS A 89 -3.32 6.08 -9.12
CA LYS A 89 -4.14 7.17 -8.61
C LYS A 89 -3.46 8.54 -8.79
N ILE A 90 -4.20 9.48 -9.39
CA ILE A 90 -3.76 10.85 -9.66
C ILE A 90 -3.99 11.75 -8.45
N TYR A 91 -3.00 12.58 -8.12
CA TYR A 91 -3.06 13.59 -7.06
C TYR A 91 -2.91 15.01 -7.61
N LYS A 92 -3.67 15.96 -7.03
CA LYS A 92 -3.55 17.40 -7.38
C LYS A 92 -2.26 18.04 -6.86
N ILE A 93 -1.62 17.45 -5.84
CA ILE A 93 -0.47 18.03 -5.14
C ILE A 93 0.56 16.92 -4.84
N LYS A 94 1.84 17.17 -5.15
CA LYS A 94 2.96 16.24 -4.93
C LYS A 94 3.07 15.76 -3.47
N LYS A 95 2.81 16.63 -2.49
CA LYS A 95 2.78 16.26 -1.05
C LYS A 95 1.75 15.15 -0.76
N SER A 96 0.57 15.21 -1.38
CA SER A 96 -0.47 14.21 -1.22
C SER A 96 -0.08 12.88 -1.86
N LEU A 97 0.56 12.91 -3.05
CA LEU A 97 1.16 11.74 -3.68
C LEU A 97 2.16 11.06 -2.74
N ILE A 98 3.16 11.80 -2.24
CA ILE A 98 4.19 11.26 -1.32
C ILE A 98 3.53 10.64 -0.08
N SER A 99 2.60 11.35 0.58
CA SER A 99 1.91 10.83 1.76
C SER A 99 1.09 9.57 1.49
N HIS A 100 0.59 9.42 0.26
CA HIS A 100 -0.10 8.21 -0.16
C HIS A 100 0.88 7.09 -0.49
N GLU A 101 1.98 7.34 -1.20
CA GLU A 101 2.96 6.33 -1.58
C GLU A 101 3.59 5.60 -0.38
N LEU A 102 3.70 6.28 0.76
CA LEU A 102 4.11 5.71 2.05
C LEU A 102 3.14 4.63 2.58
N ILE A 103 1.83 4.76 2.32
CA ILE A 103 0.79 3.82 2.79
C ILE A 103 0.17 2.99 1.66
N CYS A 104 0.53 3.27 0.41
CA CYS A 104 -0.06 2.65 -0.77
C CYS A 104 0.50 1.24 -0.98
N LYS A 105 -0.40 0.27 -0.97
CA LYS A 105 -0.14 -1.15 -1.25
C LYS A 105 -0.37 -1.54 -2.73
N GLY A 106 -0.39 -0.55 -3.63
CA GLY A 106 -0.62 -0.74 -5.07
C GLY A 106 -2.04 -1.12 -5.51
N ILE A 107 -2.94 -1.35 -4.55
CA ILE A 107 -4.34 -1.71 -4.82
C ILE A 107 -5.27 -0.49 -4.76
N ASP A 108 -6.41 -0.61 -5.43
CA ASP A 108 -7.51 0.36 -5.35
C ASP A 108 -8.06 0.48 -3.90
N GLU A 109 -8.64 1.64 -3.60
CA GLU A 109 -9.24 1.93 -2.29
C GLU A 109 -10.39 1.00 -1.90
N LEU A 110 -11.08 0.40 -2.86
CA LEU A 110 -12.16 -0.56 -2.67
C LEU A 110 -11.70 -2.02 -2.64
N THR A 111 -10.39 -2.30 -2.82
CA THR A 111 -9.84 -3.66 -2.84
C THR A 111 -9.31 -4.09 -1.49
N CYS A 112 -9.66 -5.30 -1.04
CA CYS A 112 -9.15 -5.86 0.22
C CYS A 112 -7.66 -6.21 0.11
N PRO A 113 -6.77 -5.70 0.98
CA PRO A 113 -5.34 -5.99 0.91
C PRO A 113 -4.96 -7.44 1.26
N ARG A 114 -5.91 -8.25 1.76
CA ARG A 114 -5.71 -9.67 2.09
C ARG A 114 -6.21 -10.59 0.98
N CYS A 115 -7.51 -10.57 0.70
CA CYS A 115 -8.08 -11.49 -0.29
C CYS A 115 -8.10 -10.94 -1.74
N MET A 116 -7.64 -9.71 -1.96
CA MET A 116 -7.65 -9.00 -3.25
C MET A 116 -9.01 -8.85 -3.93
N VAL A 117 -10.11 -9.19 -3.23
CA VAL A 117 -11.48 -8.90 -3.69
C VAL A 117 -11.73 -7.40 -3.68
N SER A 118 -12.19 -6.87 -4.81
CA SER A 118 -12.67 -5.49 -4.96
C SER A 118 -14.16 -5.38 -4.65
N PHE A 119 -14.53 -4.33 -3.92
CA PHE A 119 -15.90 -4.07 -3.48
C PHE A 119 -16.53 -2.91 -4.27
N ALA A 120 -17.87 -2.83 -4.28
CA ALA A 120 -18.56 -1.69 -4.89
C ALA A 120 -18.52 -0.42 -4.00
N THR A 121 -18.35 -0.56 -2.69
CA THR A 121 -18.38 0.56 -1.74
C THR A 121 -17.37 0.40 -0.60
N ARG A 122 -16.87 1.53 -0.07
CA ARG A 122 -15.97 1.51 1.10
C ARG A 122 -16.61 0.82 2.32
N HIS A 123 -17.93 0.95 2.51
CA HIS A 123 -18.64 0.29 3.61
C HIS A 123 -18.63 -1.25 3.48
N SER A 124 -18.87 -1.78 2.28
CA SER A 124 -18.82 -3.23 2.05
C SER A 124 -17.41 -3.81 2.22
N LYS A 125 -16.37 -3.11 1.76
CA LYS A 125 -14.96 -3.45 2.09
C LYS A 125 -14.70 -3.41 3.59
N SER A 126 -15.16 -2.38 4.30
CA SER A 126 -14.98 -2.25 5.75
C SER A 126 -15.60 -3.44 6.50
N LYS A 127 -16.89 -3.73 6.25
CA LYS A 127 -17.61 -4.87 6.83
C LYS A 127 -16.93 -6.21 6.52
N HIS A 128 -16.40 -6.37 5.31
CA HIS A 128 -15.63 -7.56 4.93
C HIS A 128 -14.34 -7.69 5.74
N ILE A 129 -13.57 -6.61 5.92
CA ILE A 129 -12.33 -6.62 6.70
C ILE A 129 -12.63 -6.90 8.18
N THR A 130 -13.60 -6.22 8.79
CA THR A 130 -13.96 -6.45 10.21
C THR A 130 -14.42 -7.87 10.49
N ASN A 131 -15.03 -8.54 9.51
CA ASN A 131 -15.41 -9.95 9.63
C ASN A 131 -14.21 -10.92 9.68
N ASN A 132 -13.02 -10.52 9.21
CA ASN A 132 -11.75 -11.27 9.19
C ASN A 132 -11.74 -12.69 8.56
N LYS A 133 -12.87 -13.18 8.04
CA LYS A 133 -13.07 -14.53 7.47
C LYS A 133 -12.47 -14.76 6.08
N CYS A 134 -11.83 -13.76 5.47
CA CYS A 134 -11.33 -13.87 4.10
C CYS A 134 -9.92 -14.48 4.04
N LYS A 135 -9.71 -15.45 3.14
CA LYS A 135 -8.38 -16.04 2.92
C LYS A 135 -7.50 -15.12 2.06
N PRO A 136 -6.18 -15.05 2.33
CA PRO A 136 -5.21 -14.42 1.45
C PRO A 136 -5.26 -14.98 0.03
N ARG A 137 -5.03 -14.12 -0.97
CA ARG A 137 -4.94 -14.46 -2.40
C ARG A 137 -3.97 -13.53 -3.11
N SER A 138 -3.22 -14.03 -4.09
CA SER A 138 -2.27 -13.21 -4.89
C SER A 138 -2.90 -11.95 -5.48
N ILE A 139 -2.05 -10.95 -5.72
CA ILE A 139 -2.35 -9.71 -6.44
C ILE A 139 -3.02 -9.94 -7.81
N ILE A 140 -2.84 -11.10 -8.46
CA ILE A 140 -3.51 -11.45 -9.73
C ILE A 140 -5.04 -11.43 -9.64
N HIS A 141 -5.61 -11.54 -8.43
CA HIS A 141 -7.05 -11.48 -8.20
C HIS A 141 -7.58 -10.06 -7.94
N ALA A 142 -6.71 -9.06 -7.80
CA ALA A 142 -7.11 -7.68 -7.70
C ALA A 142 -7.66 -7.18 -9.05
N ARG A 143 -8.64 -6.29 -9.01
CA ARG A 143 -8.97 -5.51 -10.22
C ARG A 143 -7.76 -4.65 -10.59
N THR A 144 -7.42 -4.65 -11.88
CA THR A 144 -6.54 -3.63 -12.46
C THR A 144 -7.10 -2.24 -12.14
N PRO A 145 -6.29 -1.27 -11.64
CA PRO A 145 -6.78 0.08 -11.42
C PRO A 145 -7.31 0.69 -12.72
N ASN A 146 -8.58 1.13 -12.76
CA ASN A 146 -9.18 1.67 -13.98
C ASN A 146 -8.37 2.86 -14.52
N ALA A 147 -7.78 2.68 -15.71
CA ALA A 147 -7.15 3.73 -16.49
C ALA A 147 -8.16 4.78 -17.02
N GLU A 148 -9.47 4.49 -16.94
CA GLU A 148 -10.60 5.33 -17.40
C GLU A 148 -10.65 6.74 -16.76
N ASN A 149 -9.92 6.99 -15.67
CA ASN A 149 -9.77 8.34 -15.11
C ASN A 149 -8.77 9.23 -15.88
N ILE A 150 -8.12 8.70 -16.93
CA ILE A 150 -7.17 9.45 -17.78
C ILE A 150 -7.87 10.12 -18.96
N THR A 151 -9.02 9.60 -19.41
CA THR A 151 -9.71 10.07 -20.64
C THR A 151 -10.91 11.00 -20.41
N ASN A 152 -11.31 11.26 -19.16
CA ASN A 152 -12.45 12.15 -18.84
C ASN A 152 -12.04 13.62 -18.63
N ILE A 153 -10.98 14.05 -19.33
CA ILE A 153 -10.66 15.45 -19.60
C ILE A 153 -10.60 15.54 -21.13
N ASP A 154 -11.42 16.43 -21.70
CA ASP A 154 -11.66 16.62 -23.14
C ASP A 154 -12.43 15.50 -23.86
N ASN A 155 -13.75 15.45 -23.63
CA ASN A 155 -14.73 15.79 -24.67
C ASN A 155 -16.18 15.75 -24.14
N GLN A 156 -16.90 16.87 -24.22
CA GLN A 156 -18.36 16.85 -24.26
C GLN A 156 -18.82 16.68 -25.70
N ASN A 157 -19.85 15.85 -25.89
CA ASN A 157 -20.53 15.52 -27.15
C ASN A 157 -19.71 14.73 -28.19
N ILE A 158 -20.13 13.49 -28.44
CA ILE A 158 -20.85 13.12 -29.67
C ILE A 158 -21.60 11.80 -29.40
N GLU A 159 -22.83 11.69 -29.89
CA GLU A 159 -23.62 10.47 -29.84
C GLU A 159 -23.09 9.44 -30.85
N THR A 160 -22.86 8.21 -30.42
CA THR A 160 -23.20 6.99 -31.20
C THR A 160 -23.00 5.75 -30.34
N GLN A 161 -24.07 5.01 -30.09
CA GLN A 161 -23.95 3.67 -29.51
C GLN A 161 -23.40 2.72 -30.58
N ASN A 162 -22.19 2.19 -30.37
CA ASN A 162 -21.71 1.01 -31.08
C ASN A 162 -21.19 -0.02 -30.10
N ASN A 163 -21.76 -1.22 -30.20
CA ASN A 163 -21.58 -2.30 -29.24
C ASN A 163 -20.25 -3.03 -29.53
N ILE A 164 -19.14 -2.55 -28.97
CA ILE A 164 -17.84 -3.21 -29.06
C ILE A 164 -17.71 -4.16 -27.87
N ASN A 165 -17.85 -5.47 -28.13
CA ASN A 165 -17.41 -6.50 -27.19
C ASN A 165 -15.87 -6.51 -27.13
N THR A 166 -15.30 -5.63 -26.32
CA THR A 166 -13.89 -5.74 -25.93
C THR A 166 -13.71 -6.97 -25.04
N GLN A 167 -13.29 -8.08 -25.66
CA GLN A 167 -12.60 -9.14 -24.95
C GLN A 167 -11.29 -8.56 -24.38
N ASN A 168 -11.36 -8.07 -23.15
CA ASN A 168 -10.20 -7.63 -22.39
C ASN A 168 -9.31 -8.84 -22.07
N ASN A 169 -8.44 -9.20 -23.01
CA ASN A 169 -7.27 -10.03 -22.76
C ASN A 169 -6.29 -9.23 -21.89
N ASN A 170 -6.62 -9.15 -20.59
CA ASN A 170 -5.79 -8.55 -19.57
C ASN A 170 -4.56 -9.44 -19.34
N ASN A 171 -3.52 -9.20 -20.13
CA ASN A 171 -2.16 -9.68 -19.83
C ASN A 171 -1.66 -8.96 -18.57
N ASN A 172 -2.11 -9.43 -17.40
CA ASN A 172 -1.72 -8.91 -16.10
C ASN A 172 -0.22 -9.16 -15.87
N THR A 173 0.63 -8.18 -16.18
CA THR A 173 2.04 -8.18 -15.81
C THR A 173 2.17 -8.14 -14.28
N ILE A 174 2.63 -9.24 -13.70
CA ILE A 174 2.82 -9.37 -12.25
C ILE A 174 4.01 -8.50 -11.84
N ILE A 175 3.74 -7.46 -11.06
CA ILE A 175 4.79 -6.64 -10.44
C ILE A 175 5.39 -7.46 -9.29
N VAL A 176 6.66 -7.83 -9.43
CA VAL A 176 7.41 -8.57 -8.41
C VAL A 176 7.90 -7.64 -7.30
N ASN A 177 7.61 -7.99 -6.06
CA ASN A 177 8.01 -7.28 -4.85
C ASN A 177 9.53 -7.35 -4.65
N ASN A 178 10.12 -6.26 -4.15
CA ASN A 178 11.53 -6.25 -3.77
C ASN A 178 11.82 -7.23 -2.61
N TYR A 179 13.02 -7.80 -2.61
CA TYR A 179 13.52 -8.65 -1.53
C TYR A 179 13.46 -7.92 -0.18
N GLY A 180 12.97 -8.60 0.85
CA GLY A 180 12.69 -8.03 2.18
C GLY A 180 11.40 -7.21 2.26
N ASN A 181 10.67 -7.02 1.15
CA ASN A 181 9.35 -6.38 1.10
C ASN A 181 8.28 -7.37 0.61
N GLU A 182 8.49 -8.66 0.86
CA GLU A 182 7.54 -9.71 0.48
C GLU A 182 6.21 -9.53 1.20
N ARG A 183 5.18 -10.01 0.52
CA ARG A 183 3.87 -10.21 1.08
C ARG A 183 3.86 -11.42 2.00
N MET A 184 3.32 -11.29 3.21
CA MET A 184 3.42 -12.29 4.28
C MET A 184 2.09 -12.64 4.96
N ASP A 185 0.96 -12.08 4.52
CA ASP A 185 -0.37 -12.25 5.15
C ASP A 185 -1.00 -13.65 5.02
N TYR A 186 -0.35 -14.54 4.25
CA TYR A 186 -0.66 -15.98 4.15
C TYR A 186 0.21 -16.86 5.07
N LEU A 187 1.21 -16.30 5.75
CA LEU A 187 1.93 -16.95 6.84
C LEU A 187 1.31 -16.51 8.17
N ASP A 188 0.07 -16.93 8.39
CA ASP A 188 -0.63 -16.76 9.66
C ASP A 188 -0.10 -17.72 10.74
N TYR A 189 -0.63 -17.62 11.96
CA TYR A 189 -0.19 -18.40 13.10
C TYR A 189 -0.22 -19.91 12.82
N ASP A 190 -1.31 -20.41 12.25
CA ASP A 190 -1.49 -21.83 11.97
C ASP A 190 -0.47 -22.31 10.93
N LYS A 191 -0.22 -21.52 9.87
CA LYS A 191 0.79 -21.87 8.87
C LYS A 191 2.22 -21.79 9.42
N MET A 192 2.52 -20.81 10.27
CA MET A 192 3.82 -20.72 10.94
C MET A 192 4.04 -21.89 11.92
N LEU A 193 3.01 -22.33 12.63
CA LEU A 193 3.04 -23.51 13.51
C LEU A 193 3.21 -24.81 12.72
N GLU A 194 2.53 -24.96 11.57
CA GLU A 194 2.72 -26.09 10.64
C GLU A 194 4.18 -26.19 10.21
N ILE A 195 4.80 -25.06 9.83
CA ILE A 195 6.22 -25.02 9.43
C ILE A 195 7.14 -25.25 10.63
N PHE A 196 6.85 -24.72 11.81
CA PHE A 196 7.64 -24.96 13.03
C PHE A 196 7.73 -26.47 13.34
N LYS A 197 6.60 -27.18 13.22
CA LYS A 197 6.53 -28.64 13.43
C LYS A 197 7.33 -29.47 12.41
N SER A 198 7.85 -28.86 11.33
CA SER A 198 8.77 -29.52 10.37
C SER A 198 10.23 -29.58 10.82
N ALA A 199 10.58 -28.93 11.95
CA ALA A 199 11.91 -28.95 12.59
C ALA A 199 13.09 -28.68 11.62
N TYR A 200 13.75 -29.73 11.13
CA TYR A 200 14.99 -29.65 10.34
C TYR A 200 14.86 -28.85 9.05
N ASN A 201 13.67 -28.77 8.45
CA ASN A 201 13.44 -28.11 7.16
C ASN A 201 12.86 -26.70 7.26
N ILE A 202 12.77 -26.11 8.45
CA ILE A 202 12.23 -24.76 8.66
C ILE A 202 12.81 -23.70 7.68
N PRO A 203 14.14 -23.55 7.50
CA PRO A 203 14.68 -22.48 6.66
C PRO A 203 14.36 -22.67 5.17
N SER A 204 14.44 -23.89 4.65
CA SER A 204 14.11 -24.20 3.25
C SER A 204 12.60 -24.08 2.98
N ILE A 205 11.75 -24.56 3.88
CA ILE A 205 10.28 -24.46 3.76
C ILE A 205 9.81 -23.00 3.81
N LEU A 206 10.33 -22.19 4.75
CA LEU A 206 10.05 -20.74 4.77
C LEU A 206 10.56 -20.06 3.49
N THR A 207 11.77 -20.38 3.04
CA THR A 207 12.33 -19.81 1.80
C THR A 207 11.42 -20.11 0.60
N LYS A 208 10.92 -21.34 0.50
CA LYS A 208 9.96 -21.76 -0.54
C LYS A 208 8.65 -20.98 -0.46
N HIS A 209 8.05 -20.91 0.72
CA HIS A 209 6.77 -20.23 0.93
C HIS A 209 6.83 -18.71 0.72
N ILE A 210 7.99 -18.11 0.90
CA ILE A 210 8.19 -16.66 0.78
C ILE A 210 8.62 -16.27 -0.63
N HIS A 211 9.68 -16.90 -1.18
CA HIS A 211 10.34 -16.44 -2.41
C HIS A 211 10.09 -17.31 -3.66
N PHE A 212 9.43 -18.47 -3.52
CA PHE A 212 9.22 -19.43 -4.62
C PHE A 212 7.78 -19.97 -4.62
N ASN A 213 6.83 -19.12 -4.24
CA ASN A 213 5.45 -19.49 -4.00
C ASN A 213 4.60 -19.30 -5.25
N LYS A 214 4.14 -20.41 -5.84
CA LYS A 214 3.31 -20.39 -7.07
C LYS A 214 1.95 -19.73 -6.85
N ASP A 215 1.41 -19.75 -5.63
CA ASP A 215 0.13 -19.13 -5.28
C ASP A 215 0.26 -17.62 -5.00
N PHE A 216 1.49 -17.12 -4.84
CA PHE A 216 1.84 -15.72 -4.58
C PHE A 216 3.04 -15.28 -5.45
N PRO A 217 2.89 -15.33 -6.79
CA PRO A 217 3.99 -15.06 -7.72
C PRO A 217 4.55 -13.64 -7.61
N GLU A 218 3.82 -12.69 -7.00
CA GLU A 218 4.33 -11.36 -6.67
C GLU A 218 5.58 -11.38 -5.76
N ASN A 219 5.83 -12.47 -5.03
CA ASN A 219 7.02 -12.59 -4.18
C ASN A 219 8.17 -13.37 -4.83
N ASN A 220 8.05 -13.83 -6.08
CA ASN A 220 9.09 -14.62 -6.76
C ASN A 220 10.23 -13.71 -7.21
N ASN A 221 11.00 -13.25 -6.22
CA ASN A 221 11.92 -12.12 -6.29
C ASN A 221 13.41 -12.50 -6.30
N ILE A 222 13.67 -13.81 -6.38
CA ILE A 222 14.99 -14.42 -6.55
C ILE A 222 14.93 -15.32 -7.79
N THR A 223 15.87 -15.16 -8.70
CA THR A 223 16.07 -16.06 -9.84
C THR A 223 17.54 -16.43 -10.00
N CYS A 224 17.87 -17.54 -10.66
CA CYS A 224 19.26 -17.84 -11.02
C CYS A 224 19.74 -16.97 -12.20
N SER A 225 21.05 -16.68 -12.25
CA SER A 225 21.66 -16.11 -13.45
C SER A 225 21.79 -17.19 -14.54
N ASN A 226 21.51 -16.81 -15.79
CA ASN A 226 21.77 -17.66 -16.95
C ASN A 226 23.26 -17.68 -17.34
N ASP A 227 23.99 -16.61 -17.02
CA ASP A 227 25.36 -16.36 -17.50
C ASP A 227 26.42 -16.94 -16.54
N ASP A 228 26.20 -16.85 -15.21
CA ASP A 228 27.06 -17.47 -14.21
C ASP A 228 26.26 -18.17 -13.10
N LYS A 229 26.40 -19.50 -13.03
CA LYS A 229 25.74 -20.39 -12.05
C LYS A 229 26.16 -20.12 -10.59
N ASN A 230 27.20 -19.32 -10.35
CA ASN A 230 27.62 -18.87 -9.03
C ASN A 230 26.87 -17.62 -8.54
N TYR A 231 26.03 -17.00 -9.39
CA TYR A 231 25.25 -15.82 -9.04
C TYR A 231 23.74 -16.04 -9.19
N SER A 232 22.99 -15.20 -8.48
CA SER A 232 21.54 -15.11 -8.52
C SER A 232 21.15 -13.67 -8.76
N LEU A 233 20.03 -13.46 -9.43
CA LEU A 233 19.40 -12.16 -9.61
C LEU A 233 18.38 -11.97 -8.49
N VAL A 234 18.49 -10.87 -7.75
CA VAL A 234 17.59 -10.53 -6.64
C VAL A 234 16.94 -9.18 -6.91
N LYS A 235 15.62 -9.11 -6.82
CA LYS A 235 14.85 -7.88 -7.03
C LYS A 235 15.07 -6.91 -5.87
N MET A 236 15.74 -5.79 -6.10
CA MET A 236 15.98 -4.74 -5.10
C MET A 236 15.82 -3.36 -5.74
N ASN A 237 15.16 -2.43 -5.05
CA ASN A 237 14.88 -1.07 -5.52
C ASN A 237 14.27 -1.00 -6.94
N ASP A 238 13.39 -1.95 -7.24
CA ASP A 238 12.73 -2.14 -8.54
C ASP A 238 13.65 -2.58 -9.70
N GLU A 239 14.89 -2.97 -9.42
CA GLU A 239 15.87 -3.54 -10.38
C GLU A 239 16.31 -4.95 -9.97
N TYR A 240 16.93 -5.72 -10.87
CA TYR A 240 17.51 -7.03 -10.52
C TYR A 240 19.03 -6.89 -10.39
N ILE A 241 19.55 -7.17 -9.19
CA ILE A 241 21.00 -7.12 -8.92
C ILE A 241 21.60 -8.51 -8.85
N PHE A 242 22.84 -8.66 -9.32
CA PHE A 242 23.62 -9.88 -9.14
C PHE A 242 24.07 -10.03 -7.68
N LYS A 243 23.89 -11.22 -7.13
CA LYS A 243 24.31 -11.59 -5.78
C LYS A 243 24.95 -12.98 -5.79
N ASN A 244 26.05 -13.16 -5.07
CA ASN A 244 26.71 -14.45 -4.98
C ASN A 244 25.75 -15.49 -4.36
N LEU A 245 25.62 -16.64 -5.00
CA LEU A 245 24.66 -17.70 -4.65
C LEU A 245 24.91 -18.26 -3.26
N ASN A 246 26.17 -18.49 -2.87
CA ASN A 246 26.48 -19.05 -1.54
C ASN A 246 26.16 -18.03 -0.43
N ASN A 247 26.49 -16.75 -0.65
CA ASN A 247 26.15 -15.68 0.29
C ASN A 247 24.63 -15.53 0.43
N LEU A 248 23.88 -15.55 -0.68
CA LEU A 248 22.41 -15.50 -0.66
C LEU A 248 21.79 -16.70 0.06
N VAL A 249 22.28 -17.93 -0.18
CA VAL A 249 21.81 -19.14 0.52
C VAL A 249 22.06 -19.03 2.02
N TYR A 250 23.26 -18.57 2.43
CA TYR A 250 23.60 -18.32 3.84
C TYR A 250 22.68 -17.28 4.48
N GLU A 251 22.44 -16.14 3.81
CA GLU A 251 21.55 -15.08 4.29
C GLU A 251 20.11 -15.60 4.44
N LEU A 252 19.60 -16.32 3.45
CA LEU A 252 18.27 -16.94 3.51
C LEU A 252 18.14 -17.88 4.71
N ILE A 253 19.12 -18.77 4.94
CA ILE A 253 19.09 -19.66 6.11
C ILE A 253 19.04 -18.84 7.40
N LYS A 254 19.93 -17.86 7.55
CA LYS A 254 20.04 -17.02 8.75
C LYS A 254 18.76 -16.24 9.01
N ASP A 255 18.20 -15.58 8.00
CA ASP A 255 16.99 -14.77 8.09
C ASP A 255 15.76 -15.61 8.40
N LYS A 256 15.58 -16.75 7.72
CA LYS A 256 14.42 -17.63 7.96
C LYS A 256 14.52 -18.36 9.30
N THR A 257 15.73 -18.73 9.73
CA THR A 257 15.96 -19.26 11.09
C THR A 257 15.62 -18.21 12.15
N ARG A 258 16.05 -16.96 11.97
CA ARG A 258 15.73 -15.85 12.89
C ARG A 258 14.23 -15.54 12.92
N LEU A 259 13.56 -15.55 11.76
CA LEU A 259 12.11 -15.36 11.65
C LEU A 259 11.36 -16.41 12.47
N MET A 260 11.70 -17.70 12.31
CA MET A 260 11.05 -18.77 13.04
C MET A 260 11.40 -18.77 14.53
N HIS A 261 12.64 -18.49 14.90
CA HIS A 261 13.05 -18.36 16.31
C HIS A 261 12.23 -17.27 17.02
N ASN A 262 12.07 -16.10 16.40
CA ASN A 262 11.25 -15.00 16.92
C ASN A 262 9.76 -15.38 17.02
N PHE A 263 9.20 -16.10 16.04
CA PHE A 263 7.84 -16.63 16.12
C PHE A 263 7.68 -17.60 17.29
N ALA A 264 8.58 -18.58 17.40
CA ALA A 264 8.48 -19.65 18.39
C ALA A 264 8.63 -19.11 19.82
N THR A 265 9.64 -18.25 20.06
CA THR A 265 9.85 -17.61 21.36
C THR A 265 8.69 -16.68 21.74
N GLY A 266 8.19 -15.87 20.81
CA GLY A 266 7.06 -14.98 21.04
C GLY A 266 5.70 -15.68 21.25
N ASN A 267 5.63 -16.99 20.99
CA ASN A 267 4.40 -17.78 21.11
C ASN A 267 4.56 -19.05 21.96
N LYS A 268 5.62 -19.16 22.78
CA LYS A 268 5.99 -20.40 23.51
C LYS A 268 4.79 -21.07 24.18
N GLU A 269 4.01 -20.33 24.96
CA GLU A 269 2.86 -20.85 25.70
C GLU A 269 1.83 -21.53 24.78
N ASN A 270 1.38 -20.81 23.73
CA ASN A 270 0.41 -21.32 22.76
C ASN A 270 0.94 -22.53 21.97
N ILE A 271 2.23 -22.53 21.63
CA ILE A 271 2.85 -23.63 20.89
C ILE A 271 2.93 -24.88 21.77
N CYS A 272 3.38 -24.76 23.03
CA CYS A 272 3.49 -25.87 23.99
C CYS A 272 2.14 -26.46 24.44
N VAL A 273 1.01 -25.77 24.22
CA VAL A 273 -0.33 -26.39 24.33
C VAL A 273 -0.59 -27.40 23.18
N SER A 274 0.07 -27.22 22.04
CA SER A 274 -0.16 -27.99 20.80
C SER A 274 0.90 -29.06 20.49
N MET A 275 1.94 -29.19 21.31
CA MET A 275 3.04 -30.16 21.15
C MET A 275 3.83 -30.33 22.45
N ASP A 276 4.57 -31.43 22.58
CA ASP A 276 5.43 -31.70 23.74
C ASP A 276 6.54 -30.64 23.90
N THR A 277 6.77 -30.20 25.15
CA THR A 277 7.74 -29.16 25.50
C THR A 277 9.17 -29.53 25.14
N ARG A 278 9.56 -30.81 25.22
CA ARG A 278 10.91 -31.27 24.86
C ARG A 278 11.12 -31.13 23.36
N ILE A 279 10.13 -31.53 22.55
CA ILE A 279 10.18 -31.34 21.09
C ILE A 279 10.26 -29.86 20.74
N TYR A 280 9.55 -28.98 21.46
CA TYR A 280 9.70 -27.54 21.30
C TYR A 280 11.14 -27.07 21.61
N GLU A 281 11.72 -27.54 22.72
CA GLU A 281 13.08 -27.17 23.16
C GLU A 281 14.15 -27.69 22.19
N ASP A 282 14.02 -28.92 21.68
CA ASP A 282 14.89 -29.50 20.64
C ASP A 282 14.89 -28.65 19.35
N ILE A 283 13.72 -28.15 18.92
CA ILE A 283 13.61 -27.30 17.74
C ILE A 283 14.20 -25.91 18.01
N ILE A 284 14.04 -25.34 19.21
CA ILE A 284 14.70 -24.08 19.58
C ILE A 284 16.22 -24.25 19.58
N GLU A 285 16.75 -25.33 20.15
CA GLU A 285 18.19 -25.60 20.18
C GLU A 285 18.75 -25.77 18.75
N LEU A 286 18.02 -26.46 17.87
CA LEU A 286 18.33 -26.57 16.45
C LEU A 286 18.39 -25.20 15.75
N LEU A 287 17.41 -24.33 15.99
CA LEU A 287 17.39 -22.97 15.42
C LEU A 287 18.57 -22.13 15.95
N LEU A 288 18.93 -22.27 17.23
CA LEU A 288 20.11 -21.62 17.81
C LEU A 288 21.41 -22.13 17.17
N LYS A 289 21.57 -23.45 16.98
CA LYS A 289 22.72 -24.05 16.27
C LYS A 289 22.87 -23.49 14.84
N LEU A 290 21.75 -23.33 14.12
CA LEU A 290 21.73 -22.71 12.78
C LEU A 290 22.10 -21.21 12.79
N LEU A 291 21.71 -20.46 13.83
CA LEU A 291 22.09 -19.04 13.97
C LEU A 291 23.55 -18.82 14.38
N LEU A 292 24.12 -19.76 15.15
CA LEU A 292 25.49 -19.68 15.68
C LEU A 292 26.57 -20.13 14.70
N LEU A 293 26.19 -20.66 13.53
CA LEU A 293 27.09 -20.92 12.39
C LEU A 293 28.31 -21.79 12.74
N GLN A 294 28.09 -22.78 13.60
CA GLN A 294 29.03 -23.89 13.74
C GLN A 294 28.90 -24.80 12.51
N GLU A 295 29.54 -24.39 11.42
CA GLU A 295 29.87 -25.34 10.36
C GLU A 295 30.79 -26.43 10.95
N PRO A 296 30.60 -27.72 10.60
CA PRO A 296 29.66 -28.25 9.62
C PRO A 296 28.67 -29.25 10.25
N SER A 297 27.50 -28.78 10.73
CA SER A 297 26.39 -29.71 10.97
C SER A 297 25.82 -30.21 9.63
N GLU A 298 25.54 -31.51 9.51
CA GLU A 298 24.96 -32.09 8.28
C GLU A 298 23.59 -31.49 7.93
N GLN A 299 22.84 -31.06 8.95
CA GLN A 299 21.56 -30.35 8.80
C GLN A 299 21.74 -29.02 8.07
N TYR A 300 22.77 -28.24 8.39
CA TYR A 300 23.06 -26.98 7.71
C TYR A 300 23.43 -27.23 6.24
N LYS A 301 24.32 -28.20 5.95
CA LYS A 301 24.66 -28.61 4.58
C LYS A 301 23.43 -29.02 3.77
N HIS A 302 22.50 -29.74 4.40
CA HIS A 302 21.25 -30.16 3.77
C HIS A 302 20.36 -28.96 3.40
N GLN A 303 20.15 -28.00 4.32
CA GLN A 303 19.39 -26.78 4.03
C GLN A 303 20.05 -25.94 2.91
N VAL A 304 21.38 -25.83 2.94
CA VAL A 304 22.19 -25.17 1.90
C VAL A 304 21.97 -25.83 0.53
N GLY A 305 21.91 -27.16 0.46
CA GLY A 305 21.59 -27.91 -0.75
C GLY A 305 20.20 -27.56 -1.29
N ILE A 306 19.15 -27.76 -0.48
CA ILE A 306 17.75 -27.54 -0.91
C ILE A 306 17.53 -26.11 -1.40
N ILE A 307 18.02 -25.10 -0.67
CA ILE A 307 17.83 -23.69 -1.05
C ILE A 307 18.61 -23.35 -2.33
N ARG A 308 19.84 -23.87 -2.49
CA ARG A 308 20.62 -23.68 -3.71
C ARG A 308 19.91 -24.27 -4.94
N ASP A 309 19.30 -25.45 -4.79
CA ASP A 309 18.60 -26.11 -5.89
C ASP A 309 17.24 -25.45 -6.19
N MET A 310 16.54 -24.90 -5.18
CA MET A 310 15.36 -24.05 -5.40
C MET A 310 15.70 -22.82 -6.25
N ILE A 311 16.80 -22.12 -5.92
CA ILE A 311 17.25 -20.95 -6.69
C ILE A 311 17.63 -21.36 -8.12
N LYS A 312 18.42 -22.43 -8.30
CA LYS A 312 18.84 -22.90 -9.64
C LYS A 312 17.67 -23.28 -10.54
N ASN A 313 16.60 -23.82 -9.98
CA ASN A 313 15.43 -24.27 -10.73
C ASN A 313 14.40 -23.16 -11.02
N SER A 314 14.61 -21.92 -10.58
CA SER A 314 13.66 -20.81 -10.77
C SER A 314 13.36 -20.51 -12.24
N ASN A 315 14.36 -20.63 -13.12
CA ASN A 315 14.25 -20.16 -14.51
C ASN A 315 13.53 -21.14 -15.44
N VAL A 316 13.17 -22.34 -14.96
CA VAL A 316 12.46 -23.35 -15.75
C VAL A 316 11.01 -22.96 -16.05
N LEU A 317 10.46 -21.95 -15.34
CA LEU A 317 9.07 -21.51 -15.49
C LEU A 317 8.84 -20.38 -16.52
N CYS A 318 9.89 -19.90 -17.19
CA CYS A 318 9.79 -18.88 -18.26
C CYS A 318 10.32 -19.36 -19.62
N LYS A 319 10.37 -20.68 -19.83
CA LYS A 319 10.50 -21.30 -21.15
C LYS A 319 9.28 -22.18 -21.42
N VAL A 320 8.23 -21.54 -21.93
CA VAL A 320 7.21 -22.19 -22.75
C VAL A 320 7.33 -21.49 -24.10
N ASP A 321 7.46 -22.29 -25.15
CA ASP A 321 7.87 -21.87 -26.50
C ASP A 321 6.81 -21.02 -27.24
#